data_AF-A0A5G2QRB3-F1
#
_entry.id   AF-A0A5G2QRB3-F1
#
_cell.length_a   1.000
_cell.length_b   1.000
_cell.length_c   1.000
_cell.angle_alpha   90.00
_cell.angle_beta   90.00
_cell.angle_gamma   90.00
#
_symmetry.space_group_name_H-M   'P 1'
#
loop_
_entity.id
_entity.type
_entity.pdbx_description
1 polymer ?
#
loop_
_entity_poly.entity_id
_entity_poly.type
_entity_poly.pdbx_seq_one_letter_code
_entity_poly.pdbx_strand_id
1 'polypeptide(L)'
;MAFEELLNEAGGMGKFQILQLFLVLPPVMILACHILLENFTAAIPGHRCWVHILDNDTIIYIPLDSNLKPEKCRRFLHPQWQLLHLSGTFPNVTDLDTEPCVDGWVYDQSFFSSTIVTEWDLVCDYQFQKSVAQFLFLAGMLVGGLIYGHFSDRFGRKLILRWCLLQLAISGTCTAFAPTFLIYCLLRFWSGCSAAVIITNNWMLTIEWTRSQSKAMVIALITSAISIGQIILGGLAFAFREWRTLQLVISIPFFVFFVSSRWLVESARWLIITNKPEEGLKELKKVAHRNGIKMMKATMQEELEAARTKTTLFDLFRTPILRRRMCLLSFVSIIPFYGIFINLQYFGSNIFLFQVIFGALTALARYLALLSLNHVGRRPSQMFFMYLLGLSILCNTFVPQGERRLDFGERKCLFPFLRDYINHICQKSEDAIWSLLCLGVLYQLW
;
A
#
# COMPACT_ATOMS: atom_id res chain seq x y z
N MET A 1 12.83 -31.06 -10.12
CA MET A 1 13.80 -30.96 -11.22
C MET A 1 13.09 -31.24 -12.54
N ALA A 2 12.40 -32.38 -12.72
CA ALA A 2 11.57 -32.71 -13.90
C ALA A 2 10.66 -31.58 -14.45
N PHE A 3 9.86 -30.90 -13.61
CA PHE A 3 8.98 -29.82 -14.11
C PHE A 3 9.75 -28.59 -14.67
N GLU A 4 10.96 -28.32 -14.17
CA GLU A 4 11.77 -27.22 -14.72
C GLU A 4 12.39 -27.59 -16.07
N GLU A 5 12.68 -28.88 -16.31
CA GLU A 5 13.11 -29.40 -17.61
C GLU A 5 11.99 -29.30 -18.65
N LEU A 6 10.77 -29.68 -18.28
CA LEU A 6 9.57 -29.48 -19.12
C LEU A 6 9.36 -28.01 -19.55
N LEU A 7 9.56 -27.06 -18.63
CA LEU A 7 9.48 -25.63 -18.93
C LEU A 7 10.60 -25.15 -19.86
N ASN A 8 11.80 -25.75 -19.76
CA ASN A 8 12.91 -25.44 -20.64
C ASN A 8 12.63 -25.92 -22.06
N GLU A 9 12.09 -27.12 -22.22
CA GLU A 9 11.67 -27.66 -23.52
C GLU A 9 10.52 -26.84 -24.14
N ALA A 10 9.63 -26.28 -23.31
CA ALA A 10 8.54 -25.41 -23.77
C ALA A 10 8.98 -23.99 -24.18
N GLY A 11 10.28 -23.68 -24.13
CA GLY A 11 10.86 -22.46 -24.71
C GLY A 11 11.31 -21.37 -23.73
N GLY A 12 11.37 -21.65 -22.43
CA GLY A 12 11.92 -20.70 -21.45
C GLY A 12 11.20 -19.33 -21.48
N MET A 13 11.94 -18.22 -21.56
CA MET A 13 11.38 -16.85 -21.67
C MET A 13 10.95 -16.53 -23.11
N GLY A 14 9.90 -17.21 -23.58
CA GLY A 14 9.35 -17.01 -24.92
C GLY A 14 8.29 -15.90 -25.00
N LYS A 15 7.65 -15.79 -26.17
CA LYS A 15 6.58 -14.80 -26.44
C LYS A 15 5.41 -14.94 -25.46
N PHE A 16 5.10 -16.16 -25.04
CA PHE A 16 4.02 -16.41 -24.08
C PHE A 16 4.30 -15.77 -22.72
N GLN A 17 5.51 -15.94 -22.18
CA GLN A 17 5.91 -15.39 -20.88
C GLN A 17 5.89 -13.86 -20.90
N ILE A 18 6.35 -13.24 -21.99
CA ILE A 18 6.30 -11.79 -22.18
C ILE A 18 4.84 -11.30 -22.22
N LEU A 19 3.97 -11.99 -22.99
CA LEU A 19 2.54 -11.66 -23.04
C LEU A 19 1.88 -11.81 -21.67
N GLN A 20 2.19 -12.87 -20.93
CA GLN A 20 1.66 -13.08 -19.59
C GLN A 20 2.11 -11.96 -18.64
N LEU A 21 3.38 -11.57 -18.69
CA LEU A 21 3.88 -10.45 -17.89
C LEU A 21 3.17 -9.15 -18.24
N PHE A 22 2.97 -8.85 -19.52
CA PHE A 22 2.22 -7.68 -19.98
C PHE A 22 0.76 -7.67 -19.49
N LEU A 23 0.13 -8.85 -19.36
CA LEU A 23 -1.23 -8.97 -18.81
C LEU A 23 -1.29 -8.83 -17.29
N VAL A 24 -0.22 -9.18 -16.57
CA VAL A 24 -0.16 -9.20 -15.11
C VAL A 24 0.34 -7.89 -14.50
N LEU A 25 1.29 -7.19 -15.15
CA LEU A 25 1.88 -5.96 -14.60
C LEU A 25 0.83 -4.85 -14.37
N PRO A 26 -0.06 -4.50 -15.31
CA PRO A 26 -1.03 -3.41 -15.11
C PRO A 26 -2.01 -3.65 -13.94
N PRO A 27 -2.63 -4.85 -13.78
CA PRO A 27 -3.44 -5.15 -12.61
C PRO A 27 -2.69 -4.95 -11.29
N VAL A 28 -1.41 -5.35 -11.21
CA VAL A 28 -0.59 -5.19 -9.99
C VAL A 28 -0.32 -3.70 -9.70
N MET A 29 -0.02 -2.90 -10.73
CA MET A 29 0.18 -1.45 -10.60
C MET A 29 -1.06 -0.74 -10.05
N ILE A 30 -2.22 -0.99 -10.65
CA ILE A 30 -3.48 -0.35 -10.22
C ILE A 30 -3.93 -0.88 -8.86
N LEU A 31 -3.65 -2.14 -8.53
CA LEU A 31 -3.94 -2.69 -7.22
C LEU A 31 -3.11 -2.04 -6.10
N ALA A 32 -1.85 -1.71 -6.37
CA ALA A 32 -1.04 -0.90 -5.46
C ALA A 32 -1.68 0.47 -5.20
N CYS A 33 -2.29 1.08 -6.23
CA CYS A 33 -3.08 2.31 -6.07
C CYS A 33 -4.25 2.08 -5.10
N HIS A 34 -5.01 0.99 -5.27
CA HIS A 34 -6.19 0.69 -4.44
C HIS A 34 -5.85 0.44 -2.96
N ILE A 35 -4.70 -0.17 -2.66
CA ILE A 35 -4.22 -0.41 -1.29
C ILE A 35 -3.87 0.90 -0.59
N LEU A 36 -3.25 1.83 -1.33
CA LEU A 36 -2.75 3.11 -0.78
C LEU A 36 -3.73 4.27 -0.95
N LEU A 37 -4.86 4.03 -1.62
CA LEU A 37 -5.86 5.03 -1.98
C LEU A 37 -6.35 5.85 -0.77
N GLU A 38 -6.49 5.18 0.37
CA GLU A 38 -6.96 5.77 1.62
C GLU A 38 -6.05 6.88 2.16
N ASN A 39 -4.79 6.89 1.72
CA ASN A 39 -3.88 7.97 2.07
C ASN A 39 -4.36 9.33 1.55
N PHE A 40 -5.09 9.34 0.44
CA PHE A 40 -5.64 10.54 -0.19
C PHE A 40 -7.13 10.70 0.09
N THR A 41 -7.91 9.62 -0.01
CA THR A 41 -9.37 9.73 0.19
C THR A 41 -9.74 10.05 1.63
N ALA A 42 -8.89 9.68 2.60
CA ALA A 42 -9.06 9.98 4.03
C ALA A 42 -8.07 11.01 4.56
N ALA A 43 -7.52 11.87 3.69
CA ALA A 43 -6.74 13.02 4.14
C ALA A 43 -7.62 13.96 4.98
N ILE A 44 -7.06 14.48 6.07
CA ILE A 44 -7.73 15.44 6.95
C ILE A 44 -7.25 16.83 6.53
N PRO A 45 -8.07 17.62 5.81
CA PRO A 45 -7.70 19.00 5.50
C PRO A 45 -7.67 19.85 6.78
N GLY A 46 -7.05 21.03 6.67
CA GLY A 46 -7.19 22.06 7.69
C GLY A 46 -8.67 22.33 7.95
N HIS A 47 -9.09 22.37 9.19
CA HIS A 47 -10.49 22.55 9.56
C HIS A 47 -10.63 23.45 10.78
N ARG A 48 -11.80 24.08 10.89
CA ARG A 48 -12.23 24.91 12.01
C ARG A 48 -13.74 24.77 12.21
N CYS A 49 -14.24 25.13 13.39
CA CYS A 49 -15.68 25.23 13.62
C CYS A 49 -16.32 26.23 12.65
N TRP A 50 -17.54 25.93 12.21
CA TRP A 50 -18.37 26.90 11.51
C TRP A 50 -18.89 27.96 12.49
N VAL A 51 -18.93 29.22 12.03
CA VAL A 51 -19.35 30.40 12.81
C VAL A 51 -20.19 31.32 11.93
N HIS A 52 -21.20 31.96 12.52
CA HIS A 52 -22.19 32.76 11.79
C HIS A 52 -21.66 34.07 11.16
N ILE A 53 -20.51 34.58 11.59
CA ILE A 53 -19.95 35.87 11.13
C ILE A 53 -18.52 35.63 10.64
N LEU A 54 -18.29 35.84 9.35
CA LEU A 54 -16.96 35.74 8.74
C LEU A 54 -16.65 37.03 7.96
N ASP A 55 -15.94 37.94 8.61
CA ASP A 55 -14.88 38.79 8.03
C ASP A 55 -14.08 39.38 9.21
N ASN A 56 -12.77 39.06 9.29
CA ASN A 56 -11.78 39.45 10.33
C ASN A 56 -11.91 38.96 11.78
N ASP A 57 -13.08 38.54 12.27
CA ASP A 57 -13.32 38.37 13.71
C ASP A 57 -13.30 36.92 14.24
N THR A 58 -12.52 36.02 13.61
CA THR A 58 -12.44 34.59 14.00
C THR A 58 -11.97 34.33 15.44
N ILE A 59 -11.21 35.26 16.04
CA ILE A 59 -10.64 35.13 17.38
C ILE A 59 -11.73 35.23 18.47
N ILE A 60 -12.87 35.84 18.15
CA ILE A 60 -14.00 36.03 19.08
C ILE A 60 -14.70 34.71 19.39
N TYR A 61 -14.73 33.80 18.42
CA TYR A 61 -15.50 32.56 18.46
C TYR A 61 -14.63 31.33 18.68
N ILE A 62 -13.35 31.39 18.29
CA ILE A 62 -12.45 30.23 18.32
C ILE A 62 -11.27 30.52 19.25
N PRO A 63 -11.06 29.72 20.31
CA PRO A 63 -9.90 29.83 21.18
C PRO A 63 -8.60 29.60 20.41
N LEU A 64 -7.48 30.11 20.93
CA LEU A 64 -6.16 29.83 20.39
C LEU A 64 -5.55 28.65 21.14
N ASP A 65 -5.02 27.67 20.40
CA ASP A 65 -4.23 26.58 20.97
C ASP A 65 -2.87 27.12 21.48
N SER A 66 -2.12 26.27 22.18
CA SER A 66 -0.79 26.47 22.76
C SER A 66 0.27 27.07 21.81
N ASN A 67 -0.01 27.03 20.50
CA ASN A 67 0.82 27.58 19.42
C ASN A 67 0.29 28.88 18.81
N LEU A 68 -0.66 29.57 19.46
CA LEU A 68 -1.29 30.80 18.97
C LEU A 68 -1.96 30.62 17.60
N LYS A 69 -2.37 29.39 17.27
CA LYS A 69 -3.19 29.07 16.09
C LYS A 69 -4.64 28.83 16.57
N PRO A 70 -5.66 29.13 15.76
CA PRO A 70 -7.04 28.81 16.10
C PRO A 70 -7.19 27.33 16.45
N GLU A 71 -7.83 27.04 17.58
CA GLU A 71 -8.16 25.70 18.01
C GLU A 71 -9.11 25.07 17.00
N LYS A 72 -8.83 23.83 16.62
CA LYS A 72 -9.54 23.20 15.50
C LYS A 72 -10.88 22.63 15.90
N CYS A 73 -11.00 22.12 17.13
CA CYS A 73 -12.07 21.22 17.56
C CYS A 73 -13.09 21.83 18.52
N ARG A 74 -12.81 23.02 19.04
CA ARG A 74 -13.64 23.69 20.04
C ARG A 74 -13.88 25.13 19.66
N ARG A 75 -14.99 25.65 20.16
CA ARG A 75 -15.37 27.06 20.06
C ARG A 75 -15.81 27.57 21.42
N PHE A 76 -15.84 28.89 21.58
CA PHE A 76 -16.42 29.51 22.77
C PHE A 76 -17.93 29.35 22.78
N LEU A 77 -18.49 29.07 23.96
CA LEU A 77 -19.94 28.98 24.19
C LEU A 77 -20.63 30.33 23.90
N HIS A 78 -19.95 31.44 24.22
CA HIS A 78 -20.42 32.80 23.97
C HIS A 78 -19.33 33.62 23.27
N PRO A 79 -19.68 34.51 22.32
CA PRO A 79 -18.72 35.35 21.62
C PRO A 79 -17.93 36.23 22.59
N GLN A 80 -16.61 36.10 22.55
CA GLN A 80 -15.70 36.82 23.43
C GLN A 80 -15.26 38.15 22.80
N TRP A 81 -16.17 39.13 22.76
CA TRP A 81 -15.88 40.47 22.21
C TRP A 81 -14.71 41.18 22.92
N GLN A 82 -14.42 40.78 24.16
CA GLN A 82 -13.28 41.28 24.95
C GLN A 82 -11.93 41.02 24.26
N LEU A 83 -11.82 39.96 23.44
CA LEU A 83 -10.57 39.60 22.75
C LEU A 83 -10.21 40.56 21.60
N LEU A 84 -11.17 41.33 21.07
CA LEU A 84 -10.89 42.35 20.05
C LEU A 84 -10.14 43.57 20.60
N HIS A 85 -10.30 43.86 21.89
CA HIS A 85 -9.80 45.10 22.50
C HIS A 85 -8.44 44.94 23.20
N LEU A 86 -7.88 43.72 23.25
CA LEU A 86 -6.64 43.42 23.98
C LEU A 86 -5.45 43.25 23.02
N SER A 87 -4.82 44.36 22.65
CA SER A 87 -3.59 44.38 21.84
C SER A 87 -2.30 44.13 22.65
N GLY A 88 -2.32 43.30 23.70
CA GLY A 88 -1.06 42.99 24.40
C GLY A 88 -1.09 42.41 25.82
N THR A 89 -2.23 41.99 26.38
CA THR A 89 -2.21 41.36 27.71
C THR A 89 -3.26 40.27 27.80
N PHE A 90 -2.87 39.01 27.62
CA PHE A 90 -3.74 37.87 27.91
C PHE A 90 -3.95 37.83 29.43
N PRO A 91 -5.18 38.04 29.96
CA PRO A 91 -5.41 37.75 31.36
C PRO A 91 -5.16 36.25 31.58
N ASN A 92 -4.78 35.85 32.79
CA ASN A 92 -4.94 34.46 33.23
C ASN A 92 -6.44 34.18 33.24
N VAL A 93 -7.00 33.77 32.10
CA VAL A 93 -8.41 33.46 31.99
C VAL A 93 -8.62 32.07 32.55
N THR A 94 -9.13 32.02 33.78
CA THR A 94 -9.82 30.87 34.36
C THR A 94 -10.85 30.35 33.35
N ASP A 95 -10.66 29.09 32.92
CA ASP A 95 -11.57 28.23 32.14
C ASP A 95 -12.71 28.97 31.41
N LEU A 96 -12.40 29.53 30.23
CA LEU A 96 -13.45 29.94 29.30
C LEU A 96 -14.24 28.70 28.90
N ASP A 97 -15.57 28.78 29.05
CA ASP A 97 -16.47 27.70 28.64
C ASP A 97 -16.35 27.48 27.13
N THR A 98 -15.72 26.35 26.78
CA THR A 98 -15.57 25.87 25.42
C THR A 98 -16.51 24.70 25.17
N GLU A 99 -17.13 24.66 24.00
CA GLU A 99 -17.96 23.56 23.56
C GLU A 99 -17.38 22.95 22.26
N PRO A 100 -17.68 21.67 21.96
CA PRO A 100 -17.39 21.10 20.65
C PRO A 100 -18.14 21.85 19.54
N CYS A 101 -17.62 21.82 18.31
CA CYS A 101 -18.30 22.45 17.18
C CYS A 101 -19.66 21.76 16.91
N VAL A 102 -20.78 22.43 17.23
CA VAL A 102 -22.14 21.88 17.01
C VAL A 102 -22.77 22.32 15.69
N ASP A 103 -22.40 23.50 15.17
CA ASP A 103 -22.99 24.08 13.95
C ASP A 103 -22.25 23.67 12.66
N GLY A 104 -21.44 22.61 12.72
CA GLY A 104 -20.68 22.07 11.59
C GLY A 104 -19.26 22.62 11.45
N TRP A 105 -18.65 22.33 10.30
CA TRP A 105 -17.22 22.52 10.05
C TRP A 105 -16.95 23.31 8.77
N VAL A 106 -15.85 24.06 8.78
CA VAL A 106 -15.30 24.69 7.57
C VAL A 106 -13.95 24.06 7.27
N TYR A 107 -13.85 23.45 6.09
CA TYR A 107 -12.66 22.77 5.61
C TYR A 107 -11.87 23.62 4.60
N ASP A 108 -10.55 23.57 4.70
CA ASP A 108 -9.65 24.13 3.69
C ASP A 108 -9.64 23.25 2.44
N GLN A 109 -10.06 23.83 1.31
CA GLN A 109 -10.17 23.17 0.02
C GLN A 109 -8.95 23.39 -0.90
N SER A 110 -7.86 23.96 -0.36
CA SER A 110 -6.63 24.25 -1.13
C SER A 110 -6.02 23.00 -1.79
N PHE A 111 -5.94 21.89 -1.06
CA PHE A 111 -5.34 20.63 -1.52
C PHE A 111 -6.36 19.59 -2.01
N PHE A 112 -7.51 19.48 -1.34
CA PHE A 112 -8.56 18.50 -1.64
C PHE A 112 -9.91 19.18 -1.75
N SER A 113 -10.68 18.86 -2.79
CA SER A 113 -12.02 19.43 -2.97
C SER A 113 -13.04 18.75 -2.05
N SER A 114 -12.94 17.43 -1.91
CA SER A 114 -13.72 16.63 -0.97
C SER A 114 -12.97 15.36 -0.62
N THR A 115 -13.00 14.97 0.66
CA THR A 115 -12.49 13.70 1.19
C THR A 115 -13.59 12.98 1.96
N ILE A 116 -13.39 11.70 2.30
CA ILE A 116 -14.35 10.98 3.16
C ILE A 116 -14.49 11.64 4.55
N VAL A 117 -13.47 12.39 4.97
CA VAL A 117 -13.46 13.13 6.23
C VAL A 117 -14.37 14.34 6.14
N THR A 118 -14.34 15.09 5.02
CA THR A 118 -15.19 16.27 4.82
C THR A 118 -16.63 15.92 4.47
N GLU A 119 -16.87 14.73 3.92
CA GLU A 119 -18.22 14.27 3.55
C GLU A 119 -19.05 13.86 4.77
N TRP A 120 -18.42 13.25 5.77
CA TRP A 120 -19.08 12.69 6.95
C TRP A 120 -18.59 13.31 8.27
N ASP A 121 -17.94 14.47 8.20
CA ASP A 121 -17.42 15.25 9.34
C ASP A 121 -16.58 14.42 10.34
N LEU A 122 -15.65 13.61 9.82
CA LEU A 122 -14.84 12.66 10.60
C LEU A 122 -13.61 13.31 11.27
N VAL A 123 -13.83 14.41 11.96
CA VAL A 123 -12.78 15.18 12.65
C VAL A 123 -12.93 15.12 14.17
N CYS A 124 -11.87 15.51 14.89
CA CYS A 124 -11.86 15.61 16.36
C CYS A 124 -12.25 14.28 17.04
N ASP A 125 -13.37 14.24 17.77
CA ASP A 125 -13.83 13.04 18.49
C ASP A 125 -14.07 11.84 17.55
N TYR A 126 -14.35 12.09 16.26
CA TYR A 126 -14.59 11.07 15.25
C TYR A 126 -13.38 10.78 14.37
N GLN A 127 -12.22 11.39 14.64
CA GLN A 127 -11.00 11.20 13.85
C GLN A 127 -10.54 9.73 13.79
N PHE A 128 -10.82 8.94 14.84
CA PHE A 128 -10.48 7.52 14.87
C PHE A 128 -11.19 6.70 13.78
N GLN A 129 -12.33 7.17 13.25
CA GLN A 129 -13.11 6.44 12.25
C GLN A 129 -12.33 6.23 10.95
N LYS A 130 -11.46 7.15 10.59
CA LYS A 130 -10.49 6.95 9.50
C LYS A 130 -9.65 5.69 9.69
N SER A 131 -9.09 5.51 10.89
CA SER A 131 -8.28 4.33 11.21
C SER A 131 -9.12 3.05 11.17
N VAL A 132 -10.41 3.14 11.51
CA VAL A 132 -11.36 2.02 11.40
C VAL A 132 -11.55 1.61 9.94
N ALA A 133 -11.75 2.55 9.01
CA ALA A 133 -11.88 2.23 7.59
C ALA A 133 -10.64 1.51 7.03
N GLN A 134 -9.45 1.99 7.40
CA GLN A 134 -8.20 1.38 6.99
C GLN A 134 -8.01 -0.01 7.59
N PHE A 135 -8.32 -0.15 8.88
CA PHE A 135 -8.29 -1.42 9.57
C PHE A 135 -9.23 -2.44 8.91
N LEU A 136 -10.46 -2.04 8.56
CA LEU A 136 -11.42 -2.92 7.90
C LEU A 136 -10.94 -3.36 6.51
N PHE A 137 -10.30 -2.48 5.73
CA PHE A 137 -9.70 -2.88 4.46
C PHE A 137 -8.60 -3.94 4.66
N LEU A 138 -7.71 -3.74 5.64
CA LEU A 138 -6.63 -4.69 5.97
C LEU A 138 -7.15 -6.00 6.56
N ALA A 139 -8.18 -5.94 7.42
CA ALA A 139 -8.86 -7.11 7.95
C ALA A 139 -9.51 -7.92 6.81
N GLY A 140 -10.12 -7.22 5.84
CA GLY A 140 -10.60 -7.82 4.60
C GLY A 140 -9.50 -8.57 3.87
N MET A 141 -8.34 -7.94 3.64
CA MET A 141 -7.17 -8.58 3.01
C MET A 141 -6.75 -9.87 3.72
N LEU A 142 -6.74 -9.88 5.06
CA LEU A 142 -6.42 -11.07 5.86
C LEU A 142 -7.45 -12.18 5.66
N VAL A 143 -8.73 -11.87 5.85
CA VAL A 143 -9.85 -12.82 5.73
C VAL A 143 -9.91 -13.40 4.31
N GLY A 144 -9.84 -12.55 3.29
CA GLY A 144 -9.84 -12.96 1.91
C GLY A 144 -8.63 -13.80 1.53
N GLY A 145 -7.44 -13.47 2.05
CA GLY A 145 -6.22 -14.27 1.89
C GLY A 145 -6.39 -15.70 2.40
N LEU A 146 -7.06 -15.90 3.55
CA LEU A 146 -7.33 -17.22 4.10
C LEU A 146 -8.37 -18.00 3.28
N ILE A 147 -9.51 -17.36 2.98
CA ILE A 147 -10.65 -18.01 2.32
C ILE A 147 -10.36 -18.24 0.83
N TYR A 148 -10.08 -17.17 0.08
CA TYR A 148 -9.82 -17.29 -1.35
C TYR A 148 -8.43 -17.89 -1.63
N GLY A 149 -7.48 -17.80 -0.71
CA GLY A 149 -6.23 -18.56 -0.81
C GLY A 149 -6.49 -20.06 -0.81
N HIS A 150 -7.28 -20.56 0.15
CA HIS A 150 -7.69 -21.96 0.18
C HIS A 150 -8.46 -22.37 -1.09
N PHE A 151 -9.38 -21.53 -1.55
CA PHE A 151 -10.10 -21.80 -2.80
C PHE A 151 -9.22 -21.74 -4.03
N SER A 152 -8.18 -20.89 -4.06
CA SER A 152 -7.23 -20.80 -5.16
C SER A 152 -6.47 -22.11 -5.33
N ASP A 153 -6.03 -22.69 -4.22
CA ASP A 153 -5.33 -23.97 -4.23
C ASP A 153 -6.27 -25.15 -4.55
N ARG A 154 -7.57 -25.06 -4.25
CA ARG A 154 -8.54 -26.14 -4.51
C ARG A 154 -9.16 -26.10 -5.90
N PHE A 155 -9.56 -24.92 -6.38
CA PHE A 155 -10.34 -24.74 -7.61
C PHE A 155 -9.52 -24.21 -8.79
N GLY A 156 -8.29 -23.75 -8.53
CA GLY A 156 -7.38 -23.21 -9.55
C GLY A 156 -7.17 -21.71 -9.38
N ARG A 157 -5.92 -21.29 -9.61
CA ARG A 157 -5.48 -19.91 -9.37
C ARG A 157 -6.16 -18.93 -10.32
N LYS A 158 -6.33 -19.33 -11.59
CA LYS A 158 -6.92 -18.48 -12.62
C LYS A 158 -8.39 -18.20 -12.33
N LEU A 159 -9.18 -19.22 -11.98
CA LEU A 159 -10.61 -19.07 -11.71
C LEU A 159 -10.85 -18.09 -10.55
N ILE A 160 -10.18 -18.30 -9.42
CA ILE A 160 -10.32 -17.43 -8.26
C ILE A 160 -9.80 -16.02 -8.54
N LEU A 161 -8.69 -15.88 -9.27
CA LEU A 161 -8.22 -14.57 -9.71
C LEU A 161 -9.29 -13.80 -10.50
N ARG A 162 -10.01 -14.44 -11.44
CA ARG A 162 -11.08 -13.77 -12.20
C ARG A 162 -12.19 -13.27 -11.30
N TRP A 163 -12.63 -14.10 -10.35
CA TRP A 163 -13.66 -13.73 -9.39
C TRP A 163 -13.22 -12.58 -8.49
N CYS A 164 -12.01 -12.61 -7.97
CA CYS A 164 -11.48 -11.52 -7.15
C CYS A 164 -11.34 -10.22 -7.95
N LEU A 165 -10.91 -10.26 -9.22
CA LEU A 165 -10.87 -9.07 -10.09
C LEU A 165 -12.26 -8.46 -10.29
N LEU A 166 -13.27 -9.30 -10.55
CA LEU A 166 -14.66 -8.84 -10.69
C LEU A 166 -15.20 -8.26 -9.38
N GLN A 167 -14.96 -8.95 -8.27
CA GLN A 167 -15.35 -8.50 -6.94
C GLN A 167 -14.74 -7.14 -6.61
N LEU A 168 -13.45 -6.94 -6.86
CA LEU A 168 -12.77 -5.66 -6.63
C LEU A 168 -13.33 -4.56 -7.54
N ALA A 169 -13.58 -4.86 -8.81
CA ALA A 169 -14.18 -3.90 -9.75
C ALA A 169 -15.55 -3.41 -9.28
N ILE A 170 -16.43 -4.34 -8.86
CA ILE A 170 -17.78 -4.02 -8.39
C ILE A 170 -17.72 -3.28 -7.05
N SER A 171 -17.09 -3.87 -6.03
CA SER A 171 -17.04 -3.28 -4.69
C SER A 171 -16.31 -1.93 -4.66
N GLY A 172 -15.21 -1.81 -5.39
CA GLY A 172 -14.48 -0.54 -5.53
C GLY A 172 -15.31 0.55 -6.24
N THR A 173 -16.04 0.20 -7.30
CA THR A 173 -16.92 1.16 -8.00
C THR A 173 -18.10 1.57 -7.13
N CYS A 174 -18.75 0.62 -6.46
CA CYS A 174 -19.83 0.89 -5.52
C CYS A 174 -19.38 1.77 -4.35
N THR A 175 -18.11 1.67 -3.93
CA THR A 175 -17.55 2.48 -2.83
C THR A 175 -17.62 3.97 -3.13
N ALA A 176 -17.44 4.37 -4.40
CA ALA A 176 -17.55 5.77 -4.81
C ALA A 176 -18.98 6.34 -4.69
N PHE A 177 -19.99 5.46 -4.67
CA PHE A 177 -21.40 5.82 -4.53
C PHE A 177 -21.95 5.54 -3.12
N ALA A 178 -21.08 5.23 -2.15
CA ALA A 178 -21.51 4.98 -0.79
C ALA A 178 -22.22 6.22 -0.21
N PRO A 179 -23.46 6.08 0.30
CA PRO A 179 -24.19 7.21 0.89
C PRO A 179 -23.83 7.43 2.36
N THR A 180 -23.38 6.38 3.06
CA THR A 180 -23.01 6.43 4.48
C THR A 180 -21.64 5.83 4.73
N PHE A 181 -20.98 6.30 5.79
CA PHE A 181 -19.67 5.81 6.20
C PHE A 181 -19.63 4.30 6.49
N LEU A 182 -20.72 3.74 7.04
CA LEU A 182 -20.83 2.30 7.28
C LEU A 182 -20.85 1.49 5.99
N ILE A 183 -21.60 1.94 4.97
CA ILE A 183 -21.64 1.27 3.67
C ILE A 183 -20.26 1.38 2.99
N TYR A 184 -19.61 2.54 3.08
CA TYR A 184 -18.24 2.72 2.62
C TYR A 184 -17.29 1.69 3.27
N CYS A 185 -17.32 1.56 4.60
CA CYS A 185 -16.51 0.60 5.34
C CYS A 185 -16.75 -0.87 4.91
N LEU A 186 -18.01 -1.28 4.73
CA LEU A 186 -18.36 -2.63 4.28
C LEU A 186 -17.85 -2.92 2.87
N LEU A 187 -17.99 -1.96 1.94
CA LEU A 187 -17.52 -2.11 0.56
C LEU A 187 -15.98 -2.12 0.49
N ARG A 188 -15.31 -1.33 1.33
CA ARG A 188 -13.85 -1.35 1.50
C ARG A 188 -13.38 -2.70 2.06
N PHE A 189 -14.04 -3.25 3.07
CA PHE A 189 -13.76 -4.59 3.58
C PHE A 189 -13.86 -5.64 2.46
N TRP A 190 -14.94 -5.59 1.66
CA TRP A 190 -15.15 -6.53 0.54
C TRP A 190 -14.12 -6.39 -0.57
N SER A 191 -13.70 -5.16 -0.86
CA SER A 191 -12.58 -4.86 -1.77
C SER A 191 -11.27 -5.45 -1.25
N GLY A 192 -11.02 -5.28 0.05
CA GLY A 192 -9.87 -5.84 0.77
C GLY A 192 -9.78 -7.35 0.63
N CYS A 193 -10.90 -8.07 0.79
CA CYS A 193 -10.97 -9.53 0.64
C CYS A 193 -10.41 -10.02 -0.71
N SER A 194 -10.65 -9.29 -1.79
CA SER A 194 -10.10 -9.64 -3.09
C SER A 194 -8.63 -9.22 -3.29
N ALA A 195 -8.19 -8.11 -2.68
CA ALA A 195 -6.92 -7.47 -2.99
C ALA A 195 -5.70 -8.37 -2.73
N ALA A 196 -5.60 -9.00 -1.56
CA ALA A 196 -4.47 -9.87 -1.23
C ALA A 196 -4.34 -11.05 -2.21
N VAL A 197 -5.47 -11.63 -2.61
CA VAL A 197 -5.52 -12.83 -3.46
C VAL A 197 -5.20 -12.50 -4.91
N ILE A 198 -5.58 -11.31 -5.38
CA ILE A 198 -5.18 -10.83 -6.71
C ILE A 198 -3.65 -10.74 -6.78
N ILE A 199 -2.99 -10.18 -5.76
CA ILE A 199 -1.51 -10.10 -5.73
C ILE A 199 -0.90 -11.50 -5.75
N THR A 200 -1.30 -12.37 -4.81
CA THR A 200 -0.68 -13.69 -4.65
C THR A 200 -0.92 -14.59 -5.86
N ASN A 201 -2.12 -14.60 -6.44
CA ASN A 201 -2.40 -15.43 -7.62
C ASN A 201 -1.69 -14.93 -8.88
N ASN A 202 -1.63 -13.61 -9.11
CA ASN A 202 -0.86 -13.06 -10.22
C ASN A 202 0.64 -13.39 -10.10
N TRP A 203 1.17 -13.25 -8.90
CA TRP A 203 2.56 -13.59 -8.59
C TRP A 203 2.83 -15.08 -8.85
N MET A 204 2.00 -15.97 -8.30
CA MET A 204 2.19 -17.42 -8.43
C MET A 204 2.03 -17.89 -9.87
N LEU A 205 1.01 -17.42 -10.59
CA LEU A 205 0.82 -17.76 -12.00
C LEU A 205 2.04 -17.34 -12.83
N THR A 206 2.63 -16.17 -12.55
CA THR A 206 3.78 -15.70 -13.33
C THR A 206 5.04 -16.50 -13.02
N ILE A 207 5.31 -16.79 -11.74
CA ILE A 207 6.49 -17.57 -11.34
C ILE A 207 6.42 -19.03 -11.79
N GLU A 208 5.25 -19.64 -11.74
CA GLU A 208 5.08 -21.06 -12.12
C GLU A 208 5.32 -21.29 -13.62
N TRP A 209 5.14 -20.26 -14.45
CA TRP A 209 5.45 -20.28 -15.89
C TRP A 209 6.85 -19.77 -16.24
N THR A 210 7.62 -19.30 -15.25
CA THR A 210 8.96 -18.70 -15.44
C THR A 210 10.07 -19.70 -15.11
N ARG A 211 11.07 -19.78 -15.98
CA ARG A 211 12.28 -20.61 -15.78
C ARG A 211 13.10 -20.12 -14.57
N SER A 212 13.68 -21.07 -13.83
CA SER A 212 14.46 -20.81 -12.60
C SER A 212 15.50 -19.68 -12.72
N GLN A 213 16.26 -19.63 -13.81
CA GLN A 213 17.29 -18.60 -14.07
C GLN A 213 16.71 -17.18 -14.24
N SER A 214 15.50 -17.05 -14.79
CA SER A 214 14.84 -15.77 -15.04
C SER A 214 13.88 -15.35 -13.92
N LYS A 215 13.63 -16.22 -12.92
CA LYS A 215 12.69 -15.94 -11.82
C LYS A 215 13.07 -14.67 -11.05
N ALA A 216 14.35 -14.43 -10.79
CA ALA A 216 14.81 -13.24 -10.06
C ALA A 216 14.43 -11.94 -10.81
N MET A 217 14.66 -11.90 -12.12
CA MET A 217 14.30 -10.76 -12.97
C MET A 217 12.79 -10.55 -13.04
N VAL A 218 12.01 -11.61 -13.23
CA VAL A 218 10.54 -11.53 -13.30
C VAL A 218 9.94 -11.07 -11.96
N ILE A 219 10.46 -11.58 -10.84
CA ILE A 219 10.09 -11.14 -9.50
C ILE A 219 10.36 -9.64 -9.34
N ALA A 220 11.55 -9.17 -9.74
CA ALA A 220 11.89 -7.76 -9.66
C ALA A 220 10.98 -6.89 -10.55
N LEU A 221 10.60 -7.34 -11.75
CA LEU A 221 9.66 -6.61 -12.59
C LEU A 221 8.28 -6.48 -11.94
N ILE A 222 7.77 -7.56 -11.34
CA ILE A 222 6.48 -7.54 -10.63
C ILE A 222 6.54 -6.63 -9.40
N THR A 223 7.61 -6.67 -8.61
CA THR A 223 7.75 -5.79 -7.45
C THR A 223 7.94 -4.33 -7.86
N SER A 224 8.71 -4.05 -8.92
CA SER A 224 8.82 -2.69 -9.48
C SER A 224 7.49 -2.16 -9.97
N ALA A 225 6.59 -3.00 -10.49
CA ALA A 225 5.23 -2.61 -10.87
C ALA A 225 4.46 -1.99 -9.70
N ILE A 226 4.66 -2.51 -8.48
CA ILE A 226 4.04 -1.93 -7.27
C ILE A 226 4.52 -0.48 -7.07
N SER A 227 5.83 -0.21 -7.21
CA SER A 227 6.40 1.15 -7.09
C SER A 227 5.81 2.10 -8.12
N ILE A 228 5.71 1.65 -9.37
CA ILE A 228 5.13 2.46 -10.44
C ILE A 228 3.66 2.76 -10.12
N GLY A 229 2.92 1.79 -9.55
CA GLY A 229 1.57 2.03 -9.03
C GLY A 229 1.51 3.13 -7.97
N GLN A 230 2.50 3.23 -7.08
CA GLN A 230 2.55 4.31 -6.08
C GLN A 230 2.75 5.69 -6.71
N ILE A 231 3.62 5.77 -7.71
CA ILE A 231 3.88 7.00 -8.47
C ILE A 231 2.61 7.41 -9.22
N ILE A 232 1.96 6.44 -9.88
CA ILE A 232 0.69 6.65 -10.59
C ILE A 232 -0.38 7.17 -9.62
N LEU A 233 -0.51 6.58 -8.43
CA LEU A 233 -1.49 7.04 -7.44
C LEU A 233 -1.24 8.50 -7.04
N GLY A 234 0.02 8.89 -6.78
CA GLY A 234 0.34 10.28 -6.44
C GLY A 234 -0.04 11.26 -7.56
N GLY A 235 0.22 10.89 -8.82
CA GLY A 235 -0.19 11.67 -10.00
C GLY A 235 -1.71 11.74 -10.19
N LEU A 236 -2.41 10.60 -10.03
CA LEU A 236 -3.87 10.54 -10.14
C LEU A 236 -4.54 11.35 -9.02
N ALA A 237 -4.05 11.27 -7.79
CA ALA A 237 -4.58 12.04 -6.67
C ALA A 237 -4.36 13.55 -6.84
N PHE A 238 -3.27 13.97 -7.49
CA PHE A 238 -3.05 15.37 -7.84
C PHE A 238 -4.02 15.88 -8.91
N ALA A 239 -4.31 15.04 -9.92
CA ALA A 239 -5.26 15.36 -10.98
C ALA A 239 -6.72 15.32 -10.51
N PHE A 240 -7.09 14.35 -9.68
CA PHE A 240 -8.43 14.14 -9.16
C PHE A 240 -8.46 14.37 -7.65
N ARG A 241 -8.81 15.61 -7.27
CA ARG A 241 -8.86 16.07 -5.87
C ARG A 241 -10.14 15.70 -5.12
N GLU A 242 -11.11 15.11 -5.81
CA GLU A 242 -12.35 14.59 -5.25
C GLU A 242 -12.25 13.07 -5.05
N TRP A 243 -12.53 12.61 -3.83
CA TRP A 243 -12.35 11.21 -3.46
C TRP A 243 -13.22 10.23 -4.25
N ARG A 244 -14.46 10.60 -4.60
CA ARG A 244 -15.39 9.74 -5.37
C ARG A 244 -14.85 9.48 -6.78
N THR A 245 -14.43 10.55 -7.46
CA THR A 245 -13.83 10.47 -8.79
C THR A 245 -12.51 9.69 -8.77
N LEU A 246 -11.64 9.93 -7.77
CA LEU A 246 -10.39 9.19 -7.61
C LEU A 246 -10.63 7.68 -7.40
N GLN A 247 -11.62 7.31 -6.57
CA GLN A 247 -12.04 5.92 -6.36
C GLN A 247 -12.51 5.27 -7.66
N LEU A 248 -13.35 5.96 -8.46
CA LEU A 248 -13.83 5.46 -9.75
C LEU A 248 -12.71 5.22 -10.76
N VAL A 249 -11.81 6.20 -10.93
CA VAL A 249 -10.69 6.13 -11.87
C VAL A 249 -9.78 4.93 -11.58
N ILE A 250 -9.60 4.57 -10.31
CA ILE A 250 -8.80 3.41 -9.90
C ILE A 250 -9.58 2.10 -10.00
N SER A 251 -10.89 2.09 -9.74
CA SER A 251 -11.71 0.87 -9.76
C SER A 251 -12.13 0.43 -11.17
N ILE A 252 -12.44 1.35 -12.08
CA ILE A 252 -12.93 1.04 -13.44
C ILE A 252 -11.95 0.16 -14.26
N PRO A 253 -10.63 0.39 -14.25
CA PRO A 253 -9.67 -0.46 -14.96
C PRO A 253 -9.75 -1.96 -14.61
N PHE A 254 -10.23 -2.31 -13.40
CA PHE A 254 -10.40 -3.71 -13.02
C PHE A 254 -11.46 -4.45 -13.84
N PHE A 255 -12.45 -3.78 -14.44
CA PHE A 255 -13.36 -4.42 -15.40
C PHE A 255 -12.60 -4.85 -16.66
N VAL A 256 -11.67 -4.03 -17.15
CA VAL A 256 -10.81 -4.38 -18.28
C VAL A 256 -9.90 -5.54 -17.93
N PHE A 257 -9.32 -5.53 -16.72
CA PHE A 257 -8.48 -6.63 -16.23
C PHE A 257 -9.27 -7.93 -16.02
N PHE A 258 -10.53 -7.85 -15.60
CA PHE A 258 -11.43 -9.00 -15.54
C PHE A 258 -11.62 -9.61 -16.93
N VAL A 259 -11.87 -8.79 -17.96
CA VAL A 259 -12.00 -9.29 -19.34
C VAL A 259 -10.66 -9.85 -19.87
N SER A 260 -9.54 -9.20 -19.56
CA SER A 260 -8.21 -9.61 -20.02
C SER A 260 -7.71 -10.90 -19.34
N SER A 261 -8.18 -11.18 -18.11
CA SER A 261 -7.93 -12.44 -17.39
C SER A 261 -8.40 -13.69 -18.15
N ARG A 262 -9.20 -13.52 -19.21
CA ARG A 262 -9.57 -14.59 -20.13
C ARG A 262 -8.37 -15.19 -20.85
N TRP A 263 -7.37 -14.37 -21.16
CA TRP A 263 -6.17 -14.76 -21.89
C TRP A 263 -5.08 -15.39 -21.01
N LEU A 264 -5.18 -15.28 -19.69
CA LEU A 264 -4.29 -15.98 -18.77
C LEU A 264 -4.42 -17.49 -18.93
N VAL A 265 -3.33 -18.21 -18.71
CA VAL A 265 -3.28 -19.67 -18.73
C VAL A 265 -3.15 -20.17 -17.29
N GLU A 266 -3.86 -21.25 -16.98
CA GLU A 266 -3.78 -21.85 -15.64
C GLU A 266 -2.40 -22.46 -15.41
N SER A 267 -1.98 -22.59 -14.16
CA SER A 267 -0.69 -23.20 -13.84
C SER A 267 -0.63 -24.67 -14.24
N ALA A 268 0.30 -25.02 -15.13
CA ALA A 268 0.58 -26.41 -15.46
C ALA A 268 1.03 -27.21 -14.23
N ARG A 269 1.81 -26.58 -13.34
CA ARG A 269 2.27 -27.21 -12.09
C ARG A 269 1.10 -27.58 -11.18
N TRP A 270 0.16 -26.66 -11.00
CA TRP A 270 -1.05 -26.90 -10.20
C TRP A 270 -1.88 -28.05 -10.81
N LEU A 271 -2.10 -28.05 -12.13
CA LEU A 271 -2.86 -29.12 -12.81
C LEU A 271 -2.26 -30.51 -12.61
N ILE A 272 -0.93 -30.62 -12.62
CA ILE A 272 -0.21 -31.87 -12.38
C ILE A 272 -0.42 -32.37 -10.94
N ILE A 273 -0.28 -31.47 -9.97
CA ILE A 273 -0.40 -31.80 -8.55
C ILE A 273 -1.84 -32.16 -8.19
N THR A 274 -2.84 -31.53 -8.82
CA THR A 274 -4.27 -31.76 -8.57
C THR A 274 -4.82 -32.97 -9.34
N ASN A 275 -3.96 -33.90 -9.78
CA ASN A 275 -4.32 -35.13 -10.52
C ASN A 275 -5.08 -34.87 -11.84
N LYS A 276 -4.82 -33.75 -12.52
CA LYS A 276 -5.35 -33.46 -13.86
C LYS A 276 -4.23 -33.33 -14.91
N PRO A 277 -3.42 -34.40 -15.13
CA PRO A 277 -2.25 -34.34 -15.99
C PRO A 277 -2.60 -34.03 -17.46
N GLU A 278 -3.75 -34.50 -17.96
CA GLU A 278 -4.17 -34.26 -19.34
C GLU A 278 -4.47 -32.78 -19.62
N GLU A 279 -5.13 -32.10 -18.69
CA GLU A 279 -5.37 -30.66 -18.77
C GLU A 279 -4.04 -29.89 -18.68
N GLY A 280 -3.13 -30.30 -17.79
CA GLY A 280 -1.79 -29.72 -17.68
C GLY A 280 -0.99 -29.83 -18.99
N LEU A 281 -1.04 -31.00 -19.63
CA LEU A 281 -0.37 -31.26 -20.90
C LEU A 281 -0.99 -30.44 -22.05
N LYS A 282 -2.31 -30.22 -22.03
CA LYS A 282 -3.00 -29.33 -22.97
C LYS A 282 -2.52 -27.89 -22.86
N GLU A 283 -2.39 -27.36 -21.64
CA GLU A 283 -1.91 -25.99 -21.44
C GLU A 283 -0.41 -25.85 -21.77
N LEU A 284 0.42 -26.84 -21.42
CA LEU A 284 1.84 -26.87 -21.82
C LEU A 284 2.01 -26.85 -23.34
N LYS A 285 1.24 -27.65 -24.08
CA LYS A 285 1.25 -27.63 -25.56
C LYS A 285 0.84 -26.28 -26.13
N LYS A 286 -0.16 -25.64 -25.52
CA LYS A 286 -0.60 -24.30 -25.94
C LYS A 286 0.50 -23.26 -25.74
N VAL A 287 1.25 -23.35 -24.64
CA VAL A 287 2.41 -22.48 -24.37
C VAL A 287 3.55 -22.76 -25.35
N ALA A 288 3.92 -24.02 -25.55
CA ALA A 288 4.96 -24.41 -26.50
C ALA A 288 4.63 -23.95 -27.93
N HIS A 289 3.37 -24.11 -28.36
CA HIS A 289 2.91 -23.64 -29.66
C HIS A 289 3.01 -22.12 -29.81
N ARG A 290 2.63 -21.35 -28.77
CA ARG A 290 2.79 -19.87 -28.75
C ARG A 290 4.27 -19.44 -28.76
N ASN A 291 5.15 -20.26 -28.21
CA ASN A 291 6.59 -20.06 -28.27
C ASN A 291 7.22 -20.57 -29.59
N GLY A 292 6.43 -21.15 -30.50
CA GLY A 292 6.90 -21.65 -31.79
C GLY A 292 7.60 -23.01 -31.71
N ILE A 293 7.45 -23.75 -30.61
CA ILE A 293 8.13 -25.03 -30.36
C ILE A 293 7.14 -26.18 -30.56
N LYS A 294 7.57 -27.18 -31.34
CA LYS A 294 6.82 -28.42 -31.56
C LYS A 294 7.32 -29.50 -30.59
N MET A 295 6.68 -29.61 -29.43
CA MET A 295 7.02 -30.62 -28.43
C MET A 295 6.45 -32.00 -28.78
N MET A 296 7.25 -33.05 -28.58
CA MET A 296 6.82 -34.44 -28.81
C MET A 296 6.00 -34.96 -27.63
N LYS A 297 4.88 -35.64 -27.92
CA LYS A 297 3.90 -36.08 -26.90
C LYS A 297 4.46 -37.14 -25.92
N ALA A 298 5.40 -37.96 -26.36
CA ALA A 298 5.99 -39.04 -25.57
C ALA A 298 6.92 -38.51 -24.46
N THR A 299 7.87 -37.63 -24.81
CA THR A 299 8.79 -36.97 -23.85
C THR A 299 8.03 -36.22 -22.77
N MET A 300 6.93 -35.56 -23.14
CA MET A 300 6.06 -34.89 -22.18
C MET A 300 5.40 -35.83 -21.18
N GLN A 301 4.98 -37.02 -21.61
CA GLN A 301 4.23 -37.95 -20.76
C GLN A 301 5.13 -38.57 -19.68
N GLU A 302 6.35 -38.96 -20.06
CA GLU A 302 7.35 -39.53 -19.15
C GLU A 302 7.78 -38.52 -18.07
N GLU A 303 8.09 -37.29 -18.48
CA GLU A 303 8.46 -36.21 -17.54
C GLU A 303 7.29 -35.78 -16.64
N LEU A 304 6.05 -35.87 -17.14
CA LEU A 304 4.85 -35.60 -16.36
C LEU A 304 4.62 -36.64 -15.27
N GLU A 305 4.86 -37.92 -15.59
CA GLU A 305 4.80 -39.02 -14.65
C GLU A 305 5.90 -38.92 -13.59
N ALA A 306 7.12 -38.51 -13.98
CA ALA A 306 8.20 -38.21 -13.05
C ALA A 306 7.89 -37.01 -12.13
N ALA A 307 7.22 -35.98 -12.66
CA ALA A 307 6.78 -34.81 -11.90
C ALA A 307 5.59 -35.08 -10.96
N ARG A 308 4.88 -36.21 -11.13
CA ARG A 308 3.71 -36.61 -10.32
C ARG A 308 4.08 -37.16 -8.93
N THR A 309 5.36 -37.12 -8.53
CA THR A 309 5.78 -37.56 -7.20
C THR A 309 5.02 -36.78 -6.12
N LYS A 310 4.11 -37.49 -5.42
CA LYS A 310 3.18 -36.93 -4.43
C LYS A 310 3.96 -36.23 -3.32
N THR A 311 3.98 -34.91 -3.35
CA THR A 311 4.32 -34.11 -2.18
C THR A 311 3.02 -33.66 -1.55
N THR A 312 2.67 -34.31 -0.45
CA THR A 312 1.44 -34.02 0.29
C THR A 312 1.61 -32.66 0.97
N LEU A 313 0.69 -31.72 0.76
CA LEU A 313 0.69 -30.39 1.42
C LEU A 313 0.77 -30.48 2.96
N PHE A 314 0.37 -31.61 3.54
CA PHE A 314 0.48 -31.90 4.97
C PHE A 314 1.92 -32.08 5.48
N ASP A 315 2.89 -32.44 4.62
CA ASP A 315 4.29 -32.54 5.02
C ASP A 315 4.95 -31.17 5.25
N LEU A 316 4.37 -30.10 4.69
CA LEU A 316 4.86 -28.73 4.90
C LEU A 316 4.61 -28.23 6.33
N PHE A 317 3.46 -28.62 6.92
CA PHE A 317 3.12 -28.33 8.32
C PHE A 317 3.69 -29.35 9.31
N ARG A 318 4.02 -30.55 8.84
CA ARG A 318 4.69 -31.59 9.64
C ARG A 318 6.13 -31.24 9.97
N THR A 319 6.74 -30.30 9.23
CA THR A 319 8.12 -29.87 9.44
C THR A 319 8.18 -28.60 10.32
N PRO A 320 8.38 -28.72 11.66
CA PRO A 320 8.29 -27.59 12.60
C PRO A 320 9.29 -26.45 12.30
N ILE A 321 10.41 -26.78 11.64
CA ILE A 321 11.44 -25.84 11.22
C ILE A 321 10.94 -24.88 10.12
N LEU A 322 10.14 -25.38 9.16
CA LEU A 322 9.54 -24.56 8.10
C LEU A 322 8.46 -23.65 8.66
N ARG A 323 7.60 -24.16 9.55
CA ARG A 323 6.56 -23.34 10.22
C ARG A 323 7.17 -22.20 11.04
N ARG A 324 8.19 -22.48 11.86
CA ARG A 324 8.89 -21.46 12.65
C ARG A 324 9.53 -20.39 11.76
N ARG A 325 10.17 -20.78 10.65
CA ARG A 325 10.75 -19.83 9.68
C ARG A 325 9.68 -19.00 8.96
N MET A 326 8.57 -19.61 8.55
CA MET A 326 7.46 -18.89 7.93
C MET A 326 6.84 -17.87 8.90
N CYS A 327 6.53 -18.26 10.15
CA CYS A 327 5.97 -17.34 11.14
C CYS A 327 6.92 -16.19 11.48
N LEU A 328 8.22 -16.46 11.65
CA LEU A 328 9.22 -15.42 11.91
C LEU A 328 9.35 -14.45 10.72
N LEU A 329 9.37 -14.97 9.49
CA LEU A 329 9.42 -14.13 8.29
C LEU A 329 8.14 -13.29 8.16
N SER A 330 6.96 -13.88 8.37
CA SER A 330 5.69 -13.12 8.33
C SER A 330 5.65 -12.01 9.38
N PHE A 331 6.08 -12.29 10.62
CA PHE A 331 6.04 -11.29 11.70
C PHE A 331 7.02 -10.13 11.46
N VAL A 332 8.23 -10.43 11.02
CA VAL A 332 9.27 -9.42 10.77
C VAL A 332 8.98 -8.61 9.50
N SER A 333 8.29 -9.18 8.51
CA SER A 333 7.99 -8.51 7.23
C SER A 333 6.72 -7.68 7.19
N ILE A 334 5.69 -8.05 7.95
CA ILE A 334 4.38 -7.38 7.87
C ILE A 334 4.35 -6.09 8.71
N ILE A 335 4.97 -6.08 9.89
CA ILE A 335 4.85 -4.96 10.84
C ILE A 335 5.54 -3.67 10.34
N PRO A 336 6.79 -3.70 9.84
CA PRO A 336 7.46 -2.49 9.35
C PRO A 336 6.82 -1.95 8.07
N PHE A 337 6.31 -2.84 7.20
CA PHE A 337 5.69 -2.48 5.93
C PHE A 337 4.47 -1.59 6.18
N TYR A 338 3.46 -2.08 6.91
CA TYR A 338 2.25 -1.27 7.16
C TYR A 338 2.52 -0.09 8.10
N GLY A 339 3.42 -0.22 9.07
CA GLY A 339 3.75 0.87 10.01
C GLY A 339 4.33 2.12 9.35
N ILE A 340 5.21 1.98 8.36
CA ILE A 340 5.76 3.13 7.62
C ILE A 340 4.72 3.69 6.64
N PHE A 341 3.97 2.81 5.97
CA PHE A 341 2.96 3.22 4.97
C PHE A 341 1.78 4.01 5.55
N ILE A 342 1.34 3.66 6.76
CA ILE A 342 0.22 4.34 7.44
C ILE A 342 0.62 5.75 7.90
N ASN A 343 1.91 5.97 8.17
CA ASN A 343 2.39 7.26 8.69
C ASN A 343 2.84 8.26 7.62
N LEU A 344 2.81 7.91 6.32
CA LEU A 344 3.25 8.81 5.22
C LEU A 344 2.53 10.18 5.24
N GLN A 345 1.29 10.25 5.74
CA GLN A 345 0.53 11.50 5.83
C GLN A 345 1.11 12.51 6.83
N TYR A 346 1.93 12.06 7.78
CA TYR A 346 2.53 12.93 8.79
C TYR A 346 3.85 13.57 8.33
N PHE A 347 4.37 13.19 7.16
CA PHE A 347 5.75 13.50 6.75
C PHE A 347 5.92 14.67 5.78
N GLY A 348 4.89 15.48 5.46
CA GLY A 348 5.17 16.69 4.67
C GLY A 348 3.98 17.57 4.28
N SER A 349 4.30 18.81 3.87
CA SER A 349 3.36 19.84 3.43
C SER A 349 2.67 19.53 2.09
N ASN A 350 3.21 18.60 1.29
CA ASN A 350 2.65 18.18 0.00
C ASN A 350 2.60 16.64 -0.12
N ILE A 351 1.47 16.06 0.29
CA ILE A 351 1.24 14.60 0.30
C ILE A 351 1.41 13.94 -1.08
N PHE A 352 1.06 14.65 -2.16
CA PHE A 352 1.18 14.14 -3.54
C PHE A 352 2.65 13.93 -3.95
N LEU A 353 3.48 14.95 -3.73
CA LEU A 353 4.90 14.92 -4.10
C LEU A 353 5.63 13.85 -3.28
N PHE A 354 5.34 13.79 -1.98
CA PHE A 354 5.95 12.81 -1.09
C PHE A 354 5.63 11.37 -1.53
N GLN A 355 4.38 11.08 -1.92
CA GLN A 355 4.01 9.78 -2.46
C GLN A 355 4.78 9.42 -3.74
N VAL A 356 4.99 10.38 -4.65
CA VAL A 356 5.76 10.17 -5.90
C VAL A 356 7.23 9.90 -5.59
N ILE A 357 7.85 10.72 -4.73
CA ILE A 357 9.26 10.52 -4.36
C ILE A 357 9.44 9.18 -3.64
N PHE A 358 8.54 8.83 -2.73
CA PHE A 358 8.56 7.54 -2.05
C PHE A 358 8.41 6.38 -3.04
N GLY A 359 7.52 6.49 -4.02
CA GLY A 359 7.40 5.53 -5.12
C GLY A 359 8.70 5.41 -5.96
N ALA A 360 9.37 6.52 -6.23
CA ALA A 360 10.64 6.53 -6.98
C ALA A 360 11.79 5.88 -6.18
N LEU A 361 11.90 6.21 -4.89
CA LEU A 361 12.87 5.59 -3.99
C LEU A 361 12.65 4.08 -3.91
N THR A 362 11.39 3.63 -3.84
CA THR A 362 11.08 2.19 -3.79
C THR A 362 11.41 1.46 -5.06
N ALA A 363 11.24 2.11 -6.21
CA ALA A 363 11.67 1.56 -7.49
C ALA A 363 13.20 1.39 -7.53
N LEU A 364 13.94 2.42 -7.10
CA LEU A 364 15.40 2.40 -7.07
C LEU A 364 15.93 1.33 -6.12
N ALA A 365 15.37 1.24 -4.91
CA ALA A 365 15.75 0.19 -3.98
C ALA A 365 15.46 -1.21 -4.55
N ARG A 366 14.28 -1.44 -5.16
CA ARG A 366 13.93 -2.73 -5.81
C ARG A 366 14.91 -3.14 -6.89
N TYR A 367 15.41 -2.17 -7.65
CA TYR A 367 16.48 -2.41 -8.60
C TYR A 367 17.82 -2.77 -7.92
N LEU A 368 18.20 -2.06 -6.86
CA LEU A 368 19.40 -2.37 -6.08
C LEU A 368 19.33 -3.75 -5.41
N ALA A 369 18.14 -4.20 -4.96
CA ALA A 369 17.97 -5.58 -4.49
C ALA A 369 18.31 -6.60 -5.53
N LEU A 370 17.78 -6.42 -6.75
CA LEU A 370 17.99 -7.37 -7.82
C LEU A 370 19.49 -7.52 -8.11
N LEU A 371 20.23 -6.40 -8.12
CA LEU A 371 21.68 -6.41 -8.27
C LEU A 371 22.38 -7.10 -7.10
N SER A 372 22.03 -6.74 -5.86
CA SER A 372 22.56 -7.37 -4.65
C SER A 372 22.32 -8.87 -4.62
N LEU A 373 21.15 -9.31 -5.09
CA LEU A 373 20.75 -10.69 -5.20
C LEU A 373 21.61 -11.49 -6.16
N ASN A 374 21.89 -10.91 -7.32
CA ASN A 374 22.68 -11.55 -8.37
C ASN A 374 24.17 -11.60 -8.03
N HIS A 375 24.69 -10.61 -7.29
CA HIS A 375 26.13 -10.49 -7.01
C HIS A 375 26.57 -11.01 -5.63
N VAL A 376 25.83 -10.71 -4.57
CA VAL A 376 26.22 -10.99 -3.17
C VAL A 376 25.55 -12.27 -2.65
N GLY A 377 24.46 -12.69 -3.28
CA GLY A 377 23.67 -13.85 -2.89
C GLY A 377 22.60 -13.53 -1.84
N ARG A 378 21.57 -14.38 -1.76
CA ARG A 378 20.32 -14.09 -1.02
C ARG A 378 20.48 -13.87 0.48
N ARG A 379 21.20 -14.76 1.17
CA ARG A 379 21.31 -14.74 2.64
C ARG A 379 22.05 -13.51 3.19
N PRO A 380 23.28 -13.18 2.72
CA PRO A 380 23.99 -12.00 3.21
C PRO A 380 23.26 -10.69 2.89
N SER A 381 22.66 -10.58 1.70
CA SER A 381 21.83 -9.44 1.30
C SER A 381 20.65 -9.23 2.27
N GLN A 382 19.90 -10.29 2.59
CA GLN A 382 18.78 -10.22 3.53
C GLN A 382 19.21 -9.85 4.96
N MET A 383 20.30 -10.44 5.46
CA MET A 383 20.81 -10.11 6.80
C MET A 383 21.25 -8.65 6.89
N PHE A 384 21.94 -8.14 5.88
CA PHE A 384 22.37 -6.75 5.82
C PHE A 384 21.19 -5.78 5.86
N PHE A 385 20.17 -5.98 5.00
CA PHE A 385 19.00 -5.10 4.98
C PHE A 385 18.16 -5.19 6.26
N MET A 386 18.01 -6.39 6.85
CA MET A 386 17.32 -6.56 8.14
C MET A 386 18.03 -5.84 9.28
N TYR A 387 19.37 -5.94 9.33
CA TYR A 387 20.18 -5.26 10.34
C TYR A 387 20.07 -3.74 10.19
N LEU A 388 20.16 -3.26 8.95
CA LEU A 388 20.09 -1.85 8.62
C LEU A 388 18.71 -1.24 8.92
N LEU A 389 17.62 -1.98 8.67
CA LEU A 389 16.27 -1.62 9.11
C LEU A 389 16.17 -1.57 10.64
N GLY A 390 16.69 -2.58 11.34
CA GLY A 390 16.70 -2.61 12.81
C GLY A 390 17.42 -1.39 13.39
N LEU A 391 18.59 -1.05 12.84
CA LEU A 391 19.35 0.13 13.20
C LEU A 391 18.56 1.42 12.93
N SER A 392 17.90 1.51 11.77
CA SER A 392 17.09 2.66 11.39
C SER A 392 15.94 2.94 12.37
N ILE A 393 15.25 1.88 12.81
CA ILE A 393 14.15 1.97 13.78
C ILE A 393 14.70 2.38 15.16
N LEU A 394 15.85 1.82 15.57
CA LEU A 394 16.51 2.20 16.81
C LEU A 394 16.92 3.67 16.79
N CYS A 395 17.52 4.16 15.69
CA CYS A 395 17.86 5.58 15.53
C CYS A 395 16.63 6.49 15.68
N ASN A 396 15.47 6.11 15.13
CA ASN A 396 14.22 6.87 15.30
C ASN A 396 13.76 7.00 16.76
N THR A 397 14.14 6.07 17.64
CA THR A 397 13.80 6.18 19.08
C THR A 397 14.59 7.27 19.80
N PHE A 398 15.79 7.59 19.29
CA PHE A 398 16.65 8.64 19.85
C PHE A 398 16.30 10.04 19.31
N VAL A 399 15.44 10.15 18.29
CA VAL A 399 14.96 11.44 17.78
C VAL A 399 13.93 12.03 18.74
N PRO A 400 14.21 13.18 19.36
CA PRO A 400 13.33 13.80 20.35
C PRO A 400 11.95 14.11 19.75
N GLN A 401 10.89 13.86 20.52
CA GLN A 401 9.49 14.00 20.09
C GLN A 401 9.13 15.43 19.65
N GLY A 402 9.89 16.45 20.05
CA GLY A 402 9.71 17.84 19.63
C GLY A 402 9.96 18.11 18.14
N GLU A 403 10.79 17.29 17.48
CA GLU A 403 11.12 17.45 16.04
C GLU A 403 10.22 16.61 15.12
N ARG A 404 9.39 15.70 15.68
CA ARG A 404 8.43 14.89 14.90
C ARG A 404 7.20 15.68 14.43
N ARG A 405 6.97 16.87 14.97
CA ARG A 405 6.07 17.88 14.41
C ARG A 405 6.94 18.90 13.67
N LEU A 406 7.27 18.63 12.41
CA LEU A 406 7.69 19.69 11.49
C LEU A 406 6.46 20.52 11.13
N ASP A 407 5.97 21.28 12.11
CA ASP A 407 5.08 22.40 11.91
C ASP A 407 5.96 23.64 12.03
N PHE A 408 6.14 24.34 10.92
CA PHE A 408 6.74 25.66 10.85
C PHE A 408 6.11 26.55 11.94
N GLY A 409 6.95 27.05 12.83
CA GLY A 409 6.57 27.97 13.89
C GLY A 409 7.84 28.52 14.53
N GLU A 410 8.30 29.66 14.06
CA GLU A 410 9.34 30.46 14.70
C GLU A 410 9.09 30.54 16.22
N ARG A 411 9.91 29.86 17.02
CA ARG A 411 10.15 30.28 18.39
C ARG A 411 11.64 30.55 18.55
N LYS A 412 11.90 31.80 18.92
CA LYS A 412 13.20 32.39 19.23
C LYS A 412 14.05 31.43 20.06
N CYS A 413 15.17 30.98 19.50
CA CYS A 413 16.23 30.34 20.26
C CYS A 413 16.70 31.27 21.38
N LEU A 414 16.56 30.82 22.63
CA LEU A 414 17.36 31.33 23.73
C LEU A 414 18.78 30.77 23.54
N PHE A 415 19.79 31.64 23.57
CA PHE A 415 21.24 31.43 23.36
C PHE A 415 21.80 31.56 21.92
N PRO A 416 22.56 32.64 21.61
CA PRO A 416 23.11 32.91 20.28
C PRO A 416 24.25 31.97 19.82
N PHE A 417 24.76 31.09 20.67
CA PHE A 417 25.97 30.31 20.38
C PHE A 417 25.69 28.90 19.80
N LEU A 418 24.44 28.47 19.77
CA LEU A 418 24.02 27.13 19.31
C LEU A 418 23.37 27.13 17.90
N ARG A 419 23.17 28.31 17.29
CA ARG A 419 22.48 28.47 16.00
C ARG A 419 23.24 27.84 14.84
N ASP A 420 24.57 27.97 14.80
CA ASP A 420 25.37 27.44 13.69
C ASP A 420 25.59 25.92 13.78
N TYR A 421 25.58 25.36 15.00
CA TYR A 421 25.69 23.91 15.20
C TYR A 421 24.36 23.19 14.93
N ILE A 422 23.23 23.80 15.30
CA ILE A 422 21.89 23.24 15.07
C ILE A 422 21.49 23.35 13.60
N ASN A 423 21.84 24.42 12.88
CA ASN A 423 21.58 24.49 11.43
C ASN A 423 22.33 23.40 10.66
N HIS A 424 23.54 23.04 11.10
CA HIS A 424 24.33 21.97 10.48
C HIS A 424 23.78 20.56 10.78
N ILE A 425 23.05 20.38 11.90
CA ILE A 425 22.37 19.13 12.28
C ILE A 425 20.96 19.05 11.68
N CYS A 426 20.21 20.17 11.58
CA CYS A 426 18.88 20.22 10.97
C CYS A 426 18.94 19.86 9.47
N GLN A 427 19.95 20.35 8.75
CA GLN A 427 20.17 19.95 7.36
C GLN A 427 20.55 18.45 7.24
N LYS A 428 21.18 17.90 8.29
CA LYS A 428 21.54 16.47 8.40
C LYS A 428 20.39 15.58 8.87
N SER A 429 19.34 16.15 9.46
CA SER A 429 18.15 15.47 9.98
C SER A 429 17.17 15.13 8.86
N GLU A 430 16.97 16.06 7.92
CA GLU A 430 16.30 15.73 6.66
C GLU A 430 17.04 14.61 5.93
N ASP A 431 18.37 14.72 5.80
CA ASP A 431 19.20 13.66 5.21
C ASP A 431 19.11 12.32 5.96
N ALA A 432 18.98 12.35 7.29
CA ALA A 432 18.83 11.16 8.11
C ALA A 432 17.45 10.51 7.92
N ILE A 433 16.36 11.30 7.85
CA ILE A 433 15.01 10.79 7.57
C ILE A 433 14.92 10.26 6.13
N TRP A 434 15.53 10.94 5.16
CA TRP A 434 15.69 10.46 3.79
C TRP A 434 16.53 9.18 3.73
N SER A 435 17.58 9.07 4.54
CA SER A 435 18.37 7.85 4.69
C SER A 435 17.53 6.74 5.31
N LEU A 436 16.80 6.99 6.39
CA LEU A 436 15.93 6.02 7.06
C LEU A 436 14.76 5.56 6.17
N LEU A 437 14.20 6.46 5.35
CA LEU A 437 13.24 6.13 4.30
C LEU A 437 13.92 5.30 3.22
N CYS A 438 15.09 5.69 2.70
CA CYS A 438 15.90 4.87 1.78
C CYS A 438 16.18 3.46 2.35
N LEU A 439 16.41 3.33 3.66
CA LEU A 439 16.68 2.06 4.34
C LEU A 439 15.41 1.22 4.55
N GLY A 440 14.28 1.84 4.93
CA GLY A 440 12.97 1.19 4.98
C GLY A 440 12.42 0.82 3.60
N VAL A 441 12.89 1.53 2.57
CA VAL A 441 12.61 1.26 1.16
C VAL A 441 13.51 0.13 0.63
N LEU A 442 14.75 0.04 1.09
CA LEU A 442 15.62 -1.14 0.94
C LEU A 442 15.11 -2.38 1.69
N TYR A 443 14.03 -2.27 2.46
CA TYR A 443 13.32 -3.42 3.01
C TYR A 443 12.25 -4.00 2.07
N GLN A 444 11.70 -3.19 1.15
CA GLN A 444 10.66 -3.60 0.19
C GLN A 444 11.16 -4.56 -0.90
N LEU A 445 12.32 -5.16 -0.67
CA LEU A 445 13.13 -5.96 -1.57
C LEU A 445 12.83 -7.45 -1.48
N TRP A 446 12.03 -7.88 -0.50
CA TRP A 446 11.87 -9.28 -0.15
C TRP A 446 10.48 -9.68 0.34
#